data_AF-A0A9P7BCQ4-F1
#
_entry.id   AF-A0A9P7BCQ4-F1
#
_cell.length_a   1.000
_cell.length_b   1.000
_cell.length_c   1.000
_cell.angle_alpha   90.00
_cell.angle_beta   90.00
_cell.angle_gamma   90.00
#
_symmetry.space_group_name_H-M   'P 1'
#
loop_
_entity.id
_entity.type
_entity.pdbx_description
1 polymer ?
#
loop_
_entity_poly.entity_id
_entity_poly.type
_entity_poly.pdbx_seq_one_letter_code
_entity_poly.pdbx_strand_id
1 'polypeptide(L)'
;EEEEGEEEGEEEGEEDLGIIVDSKGLNNIEGEVRMALIVRNDLGMLKGKVAAQCSHAAVSCYRQMKDFIELDSYNPIMLKRWEYGGQAKIVLKVNNFEEMEELLMKAVSLNINNYLVVDAGRTQIASGSETVLGLGPAPRSVLDL
;
A
#
# COMPACT_ATOMS: atom_id res chain seq x y z
N GLU A 1 -2.60 -25.93 -32.87
CA GLU A 1 -2.29 -24.52 -32.61
C GLU A 1 -1.91 -24.47 -31.15
N GLU A 2 -0.61 -24.34 -30.92
CA GLU A 2 0.01 -24.36 -29.60
C GLU A 2 -0.20 -22.96 -28.99
N GLU A 3 -0.94 -22.88 -27.89
CA GLU A 3 -0.94 -21.69 -27.04
C GLU A 3 0.32 -21.78 -26.17
N GLU A 4 1.37 -21.08 -26.60
CA GLU A 4 2.57 -20.85 -25.80
C GLU A 4 2.16 -20.02 -24.57
N GLY A 5 2.12 -20.69 -23.41
CA GLY A 5 2.06 -20.01 -22.12
C GLY A 5 3.42 -19.38 -21.85
N GLU A 6 3.48 -18.05 -21.93
CA GLU A 6 4.65 -17.27 -21.51
C GLU A 6 4.75 -17.31 -19.97
N GLU A 7 5.51 -18.30 -19.46
CA GLU A 7 6.14 -18.21 -18.13
C GLU A 7 7.30 -17.22 -18.22
N GLU A 8 7.13 -16.00 -17.69
CA GLU A 8 8.21 -15.01 -17.66
C GLU A 8 8.45 -14.42 -16.26
N GLY A 9 9.43 -15.06 -15.59
CA GLY A 9 10.48 -14.47 -14.77
C GLY A 9 10.10 -13.37 -13.79
N GLU A 10 10.06 -13.72 -12.51
CA GLU A 10 10.27 -12.78 -11.41
C GLU A 10 11.77 -12.42 -11.40
N GLU A 11 12.14 -11.26 -11.93
CA GLU A 11 13.43 -10.66 -11.60
C GLU A 11 13.39 -10.27 -10.12
N GLU A 12 14.08 -11.02 -9.26
CA GLU A 12 14.35 -10.65 -7.86
C GLU A 12 15.28 -9.42 -7.84
N GLY A 13 14.73 -8.25 -8.14
CA GLY A 13 15.35 -6.95 -7.88
C GLY A 13 15.31 -6.63 -6.38
N GLU A 14 16.15 -5.68 -5.94
CA GLU A 14 16.02 -5.06 -4.61
C GLU A 14 14.54 -4.78 -4.34
N GLU A 15 13.97 -5.37 -3.27
CA GLU A 15 12.57 -5.12 -2.92
C GLU A 15 12.43 -3.61 -2.69
N ASP A 16 11.78 -2.90 -3.61
CA ASP A 16 11.44 -1.49 -3.43
C ASP A 16 10.43 -1.42 -2.28
N LEU A 17 10.90 -0.97 -1.12
CA LEU A 17 10.11 -0.82 0.09
C LEU A 17 9.45 0.57 0.20
N GLY A 18 9.74 1.49 -0.73
CA GLY A 18 9.23 2.85 -0.69
C GLY A 18 9.76 3.67 0.50
N ILE A 19 8.93 4.60 1.00
CA ILE A 19 9.31 5.52 2.09
C ILE A 19 9.10 4.85 3.45
N ILE A 20 10.21 4.51 4.11
CA ILE A 20 10.21 3.94 5.46
C ILE A 20 9.95 5.01 6.53
N VAL A 21 9.05 4.72 7.47
CA VAL A 21 8.70 5.59 8.60
C VAL A 21 8.56 4.80 9.90
N ASP A 22 8.82 5.45 11.04
CA ASP A 22 8.61 4.86 12.37
C ASP A 22 7.17 5.04 12.87
N SER A 23 6.32 4.04 12.64
CA SER A 23 4.93 4.04 13.10
C SER A 23 4.72 3.63 14.56
N LYS A 24 5.77 3.29 15.32
CA LYS A 24 5.66 2.74 16.69
C LYS A 24 4.99 3.74 17.65
N GLY A 25 5.14 5.04 17.40
CA GLY A 25 4.45 6.10 18.15
C GLY A 25 2.92 6.02 18.11
N LEU A 26 2.36 5.44 17.03
CA LEU A 26 0.91 5.29 16.85
C LEU A 26 0.31 4.15 17.70
N ASN A 27 1.14 3.27 18.27
CA ASN A 27 0.68 2.12 19.06
C ASN A 27 -0.15 2.51 20.29
N ASN A 28 0.07 3.71 20.83
CA ASN A 28 -0.61 4.22 22.02
C ASN A 28 -1.96 4.90 21.72
N ILE A 29 -2.31 5.08 20.44
CA ILE A 29 -3.59 5.68 20.05
C ILE A 29 -4.64 4.57 20.05
N GLU A 30 -5.64 4.70 20.92
CA GLU A 30 -6.72 3.72 21.06
C GLU A 30 -7.70 3.73 19.88
N GLY A 31 -8.52 2.68 19.81
CA GLY A 31 -9.57 2.55 18.82
C GLY A 31 -9.23 1.61 17.66
N GLU A 32 -10.12 1.64 16.67
CA GLU A 32 -10.08 0.77 15.50
C GLU A 32 -8.85 1.06 14.63
N VAL A 33 -8.22 -0.01 14.14
CA VAL A 33 -7.08 0.06 13.21
C VAL A 33 -7.57 -0.36 11.83
N ARG A 34 -7.17 0.37 10.79
CA ARG A 34 -7.58 0.12 9.40
C ARG A 34 -6.41 0.33 8.46
N MET A 35 -6.58 -0.09 7.22
CA MET A 35 -5.73 0.25 6.08
C MET A 35 -6.56 1.01 5.05
N ALA A 36 -6.01 2.07 4.46
CA ALA A 36 -6.61 2.76 3.34
C ALA A 36 -5.84 2.41 2.05
N LEU A 37 -6.56 2.20 0.96
CA LEU A 37 -6.04 1.88 -0.37
C LEU A 37 -6.55 2.94 -1.34
N ILE A 38 -5.67 3.87 -1.70
CA ILE A 38 -6.02 5.04 -2.52
C ILE A 38 -5.74 4.69 -3.98
N VAL A 39 -6.76 4.67 -4.82
CA VAL A 39 -6.67 4.27 -6.22
C VAL A 39 -6.70 5.50 -7.13
N ARG A 40 -5.75 5.58 -8.07
CA ARG A 40 -5.81 6.58 -9.14
C ARG A 40 -6.91 6.29 -10.15
N ASN A 41 -7.89 7.18 -10.22
CA ASN A 41 -9.06 7.01 -11.07
C ASN A 41 -8.83 7.49 -12.52
N ASP A 42 -7.90 8.42 -12.72
CA ASP A 42 -7.50 8.94 -14.04
C ASP A 42 -6.90 7.86 -14.96
N LEU A 43 -6.31 6.83 -14.39
CA LEU A 43 -5.68 5.75 -15.15
C LEU A 43 -6.67 4.80 -15.83
N GLY A 44 -7.98 4.96 -15.61
CA GLY A 44 -9.00 4.16 -16.29
C GLY A 44 -8.91 2.65 -16.01
N MET A 45 -8.35 2.25 -14.87
CA MET A 45 -8.11 0.85 -14.55
C MET A 45 -9.39 0.01 -14.54
N LEU A 46 -9.35 -1.15 -15.21
CA LEU A 46 -10.41 -2.15 -15.12
C LEU A 46 -10.51 -2.72 -13.70
N LYS A 47 -11.71 -3.15 -13.32
CA LYS A 47 -12.01 -3.64 -11.95
C LYS A 47 -11.05 -4.73 -11.46
N GLY A 48 -10.71 -5.70 -12.33
CA GLY A 48 -9.78 -6.77 -11.99
C GLY A 48 -8.37 -6.25 -11.70
N LYS A 49 -7.90 -5.27 -12.48
CA LYS A 49 -6.60 -4.63 -12.27
C LYS A 49 -6.58 -3.82 -10.97
N VAL A 50 -7.64 -3.06 -10.69
CA VAL A 50 -7.77 -2.36 -9.39
C VAL A 50 -7.67 -3.34 -8.22
N ALA A 51 -8.38 -4.47 -8.29
CA ALA A 51 -8.34 -5.48 -7.24
C ALA A 51 -6.93 -6.06 -7.04
N ALA A 52 -6.21 -6.35 -8.13
CA ALA A 52 -4.84 -6.85 -8.08
C ALA A 52 -3.88 -5.82 -7.45
N GLN A 53 -3.92 -4.56 -7.91
CA GLN A 53 -3.03 -3.50 -7.39
C GLN A 53 -3.35 -3.13 -5.93
N CYS A 54 -4.63 -3.12 -5.53
CA CYS A 54 -5.00 -2.99 -4.13
C CYS A 54 -4.49 -4.15 -3.26
N SER A 55 -4.52 -5.37 -3.79
CA SER A 55 -4.00 -6.55 -3.09
C SER A 55 -2.48 -6.47 -2.93
N HIS A 56 -1.79 -6.02 -3.98
CA HIS A 56 -0.35 -5.78 -3.95
C HIS A 56 0.01 -4.73 -2.88
N ALA A 57 -0.61 -3.55 -2.91
CA ALA A 57 -0.40 -2.50 -1.91
C ALA A 57 -0.61 -3.02 -0.47
N ALA A 58 -1.69 -3.78 -0.25
CA ALA A 58 -2.01 -4.30 1.08
C ALA A 58 -0.97 -5.31 1.59
N VAL A 59 -0.50 -6.22 0.73
CA VAL A 59 0.53 -7.20 1.08
C VAL A 59 1.86 -6.51 1.33
N SER A 60 2.25 -5.55 0.48
CA SER A 60 3.51 -4.81 0.66
C SER A 60 3.53 -4.01 1.96
N CYS A 61 2.45 -3.29 2.29
CA CYS A 61 2.33 -2.63 3.60
C CYS A 61 2.44 -3.61 4.77
N TYR A 62 1.80 -4.78 4.66
CA TYR A 62 1.85 -5.81 5.69
C TYR A 62 3.25 -6.38 5.88
N ARG A 63 3.92 -6.75 4.78
CA ARG A 63 5.28 -7.31 4.80
C ARG A 63 6.29 -6.31 5.34
N GLN A 64 6.20 -5.03 4.93
CA GLN A 64 7.04 -3.96 5.48
C GLN A 64 7.02 -3.92 7.02
N MET A 65 5.83 -4.03 7.62
CA MET A 65 5.67 -3.95 9.07
C MET A 65 5.96 -5.26 9.81
N LYS A 66 6.09 -6.38 9.09
CA LYS A 66 6.22 -7.73 9.66
C LYS A 66 7.59 -8.37 9.46
N ASP A 67 8.13 -8.28 8.26
CA ASP A 67 9.21 -9.16 7.82
C ASP A 67 10.59 -8.50 7.99
N PHE A 68 10.66 -7.17 7.91
CA PHE A 68 11.92 -6.40 7.95
C PHE A 68 12.23 -5.86 9.34
N ILE A 69 12.63 -6.75 10.25
CA ILE A 69 12.81 -6.46 11.69
C ILE A 69 13.74 -5.26 11.96
N GLU A 70 14.74 -5.05 11.11
CA GLU A 70 15.74 -3.99 11.27
C GLU A 70 15.29 -2.62 10.75
N LEU A 71 14.12 -2.52 10.10
CA LEU A 71 13.60 -1.26 9.55
C LEU A 71 12.65 -0.56 10.53
N ASP A 72 12.59 0.77 10.45
CA ASP A 72 11.68 1.57 11.27
C ASP A 72 10.20 1.29 11.01
N SER A 73 9.87 0.76 9.82
CA SER A 73 8.53 0.29 9.47
C SER A 73 8.10 -0.92 10.29
N TYR A 74 9.02 -1.71 10.86
CA TYR A 74 8.70 -2.88 11.68
C TYR A 74 7.84 -2.53 12.89
N ASN A 75 6.59 -3.03 12.89
CA ASN A 75 5.64 -2.74 13.95
C ASN A 75 4.61 -3.88 14.11
N PRO A 76 5.01 -5.03 14.70
CA PRO A 76 4.15 -6.18 14.90
C PRO A 76 2.97 -5.90 15.86
N ILE A 77 3.08 -4.90 16.73
CA ILE A 77 2.02 -4.50 17.66
C ILE A 77 0.84 -3.91 16.89
N MET A 78 1.10 -2.97 15.98
CA MET A 78 0.06 -2.38 15.13
C MET A 78 -0.60 -3.43 14.23
N LEU A 79 0.20 -4.31 13.62
CA LEU A 79 -0.32 -5.42 12.82
C LEU A 79 -1.24 -6.32 13.63
N LYS A 80 -0.84 -6.72 14.84
CA LYS A 80 -1.67 -7.56 15.72
C LYS A 80 -3.01 -6.88 16.06
N ARG A 81 -3.01 -5.57 16.31
CA ARG A 81 -4.25 -4.80 16.53
C ARG A 81 -5.16 -4.81 15.31
N TRP A 82 -4.60 -4.59 14.13
CA TRP A 82 -5.34 -4.65 12.86
C TRP A 82 -5.90 -6.05 12.59
N GLU A 83 -5.10 -7.09 12.82
CA GLU A 83 -5.49 -8.49 12.67
C GLU A 83 -6.65 -8.88 13.58
N TYR A 84 -6.59 -8.51 14.87
CA TYR A 84 -7.72 -8.72 15.79
C TYR A 84 -8.95 -7.88 15.44
N GLY A 85 -8.75 -6.73 14.81
CA GLY A 85 -9.83 -5.88 14.29
C GLY A 85 -10.45 -6.37 12.98
N GLY A 86 -10.10 -7.57 12.50
CA GLY A 86 -10.65 -8.14 11.26
C GLY A 86 -9.98 -7.61 9.99
N GLN A 87 -8.82 -6.96 10.10
CA GLN A 87 -7.98 -6.53 8.96
C GLN A 87 -8.71 -5.62 7.98
N ALA A 88 -9.47 -4.66 8.51
CA ALA A 88 -10.29 -3.74 7.73
C ALA A 88 -9.47 -2.95 6.70
N LYS A 89 -9.96 -2.93 5.44
CA LYS A 89 -9.37 -2.22 4.30
C LYS A 89 -10.44 -1.33 3.67
N ILE A 90 -10.12 -0.05 3.47
CA ILE A 90 -11.02 0.92 2.86
C ILE A 90 -10.42 1.37 1.53
N VAL A 91 -11.11 1.12 0.44
CA VAL A 91 -10.67 1.53 -0.90
C VAL A 91 -11.28 2.89 -1.23
N LEU A 92 -10.42 3.87 -1.53
CA LEU A 92 -10.78 5.24 -1.87
C LEU A 92 -10.21 5.59 -3.25
N LYS A 93 -10.59 6.76 -3.78
CA LYS A 93 -10.15 7.22 -5.09
C LYS A 93 -9.62 8.64 -5.02
N VAL A 94 -8.63 8.91 -5.85
CA VAL A 94 -8.11 10.25 -6.19
C VAL A 94 -8.16 10.46 -7.69
N ASN A 95 -8.18 11.72 -8.12
CA ASN A 95 -8.38 12.06 -9.52
C ASN A 95 -7.09 12.15 -10.33
N ASN A 96 -5.93 12.19 -9.69
CA ASN A 96 -4.62 12.33 -10.35
C ASN A 96 -3.49 11.91 -9.40
N PHE A 97 -2.25 12.01 -9.88
CA PHE A 97 -1.06 11.68 -9.10
C PHE A 97 -0.76 12.75 -8.05
N GLU A 98 -0.99 14.02 -8.35
CA GLU A 98 -0.70 15.13 -7.43
C GLU A 98 -1.51 14.99 -6.11
N GLU A 99 -2.81 14.68 -6.20
CA GLU A 99 -3.65 14.37 -5.03
C GLU A 99 -3.14 13.15 -4.25
N MET A 100 -2.61 12.13 -4.95
CA MET A 100 -2.03 10.93 -4.32
C MET A 100 -0.73 11.27 -3.59
N GLU A 101 0.14 12.06 -4.20
CA GLU A 101 1.41 12.50 -3.66
C GLU A 101 1.20 13.38 -2.42
N GLU A 102 0.22 14.27 -2.42
CA GLU A 102 -0.16 15.05 -1.24
C GLU A 102 -0.57 14.15 -0.07
N LEU A 103 -1.35 13.09 -0.32
CA LEU A 103 -1.73 12.11 0.69
C LEU A 103 -0.53 11.30 1.20
N LEU A 104 0.40 10.92 0.31
CA LEU A 104 1.64 10.25 0.68
C LEU A 104 2.48 11.12 1.62
N MET A 105 2.73 12.37 1.23
CA MET A 105 3.53 13.30 2.04
C MET A 105 2.89 13.58 3.40
N LYS A 106 1.55 13.70 3.43
CA LYS A 106 0.80 13.82 4.68
C LYS A 106 0.95 12.57 5.55
N ALA A 107 0.80 11.38 4.97
CA ALA A 107 0.97 10.11 5.70
C ALA A 107 2.38 9.98 6.29
N VAL A 108 3.41 10.33 5.52
CA VAL A 108 4.81 10.36 5.98
C VAL A 108 4.96 11.33 7.16
N SER A 109 4.41 12.54 7.08
CA SER A 109 4.47 13.53 8.18
C SER A 109 3.77 13.07 9.48
N LEU A 110 2.83 12.12 9.36
CA LEU A 110 2.09 11.53 10.48
C LEU A 110 2.67 10.17 10.92
N ASN A 111 3.80 9.75 10.33
CA ASN A 111 4.41 8.44 10.53
C ASN A 111 3.48 7.25 10.25
N ILE A 112 2.60 7.39 9.27
CA ILE A 112 1.76 6.29 8.78
C ILE A 112 2.58 5.48 7.78
N ASN A 113 2.75 4.17 8.07
CA ASN A 113 3.35 3.22 7.13
C ASN A 113 2.66 3.31 5.77
N ASN A 114 3.41 3.26 4.68
CA ASN A 114 2.85 3.48 3.34
C ASN A 114 3.52 2.59 2.30
N TYR A 115 2.87 2.42 1.16
CA TYR A 115 3.47 1.76 0.00
C TYR A 115 2.85 2.28 -1.29
N LEU A 116 3.68 2.75 -2.22
CA LEU A 116 3.23 3.25 -3.51
C LEU A 116 3.48 2.20 -4.58
N VAL A 117 2.40 1.64 -5.12
CA VAL A 117 2.50 0.60 -6.15
C VAL A 117 2.76 1.23 -7.50
N VAL A 118 3.90 0.89 -8.10
CA VAL A 118 4.25 1.25 -9.47
C VAL A 118 3.91 0.08 -10.39
N ASP A 119 3.17 0.35 -11.46
CA ASP A 119 2.89 -0.67 -12.46
C ASP A 119 4.15 -0.93 -13.30
N ALA A 120 4.67 -2.16 -13.22
CA ALA A 120 5.85 -2.61 -13.96
C ALA A 120 5.65 -2.67 -15.50
N GLY A 121 4.52 -2.16 -16.02
CA GLY A 121 4.28 -2.03 -17.46
C GLY A 121 3.76 -3.30 -18.14
N ARG A 122 3.26 -4.29 -17.38
CA ARG A 122 2.75 -5.56 -17.93
C ARG A 122 1.26 -5.49 -18.35
N THR A 123 0.70 -4.29 -18.51
CA THR A 123 -0.74 -4.08 -18.73
C THR A 123 -1.03 -2.77 -19.49
N GLN A 124 -2.31 -2.48 -19.77
CA GLN A 124 -2.80 -1.37 -20.61
C GLN A 124 -2.56 0.08 -20.08
N ILE A 125 -1.83 0.28 -18.99
CA ILE A 125 -1.44 1.62 -18.49
C ILE A 125 0.00 1.90 -18.95
N ALA A 126 0.36 3.17 -19.15
CA ALA A 126 1.75 3.56 -19.38
C ALA A 126 2.67 2.96 -18.31
N SER A 127 3.73 2.27 -18.73
CA SER A 127 4.71 1.64 -17.84
C SER A 127 5.31 2.65 -16.86
N GLY A 128 5.47 2.27 -15.60
CA GLY A 128 6.01 3.13 -14.55
C GLY A 128 5.00 4.06 -13.89
N SER A 129 3.70 3.92 -14.18
CA SER A 129 2.68 4.73 -13.51
C SER A 129 2.42 4.23 -12.08
N GLU A 130 2.39 5.13 -11.12
CA GLU A 130 1.92 4.89 -9.76
C GLU A 130 0.41 4.67 -9.79
N THR A 131 -0.07 3.55 -9.26
CA THR A 131 -1.47 3.11 -9.44
C THR A 131 -2.27 3.16 -8.14
N VAL A 132 -1.71 2.63 -7.06
CA VAL A 132 -2.37 2.51 -5.76
C VAL A 132 -1.40 2.87 -4.66
N LEU A 133 -1.83 3.74 -3.75
CA LEU A 133 -1.12 4.05 -2.51
C LEU A 133 -1.79 3.29 -1.36
N GLY A 134 -1.05 2.40 -0.71
CA GLY A 134 -1.43 1.78 0.55
C GLY A 134 -1.01 2.64 1.73
N LEU A 135 -1.91 2.83 2.70
CA LEU A 135 -1.67 3.57 3.94
C LEU A 135 -2.07 2.71 5.15
N GLY A 136 -1.14 2.57 6.10
CA GLY A 136 -1.28 1.80 7.31
C GLY A 136 -0.80 0.34 7.20
N PRO A 137 -1.32 -0.56 8.06
CA PRO A 137 -2.39 -0.33 9.02
C PRO A 137 -2.07 0.75 10.06
N ALA A 138 -3.05 1.59 10.40
CA ALA A 138 -2.92 2.68 11.37
C ALA A 138 -4.25 2.93 12.10
N PRO A 139 -4.23 3.61 13.27
CA PRO A 139 -5.46 3.96 13.98
C PRO A 139 -6.35 4.81 13.09
N ARG A 140 -7.64 4.49 13.04
CA ARG A 140 -8.65 5.17 12.23
C ARG A 140 -8.62 6.69 12.46
N SER A 141 -8.51 7.13 13.71
CA SER A 141 -8.49 8.54 14.06
C SER A 141 -7.29 9.30 13.50
N VAL A 142 -6.24 8.61 13.03
CA VAL A 142 -5.07 9.22 12.37
C VAL A 142 -5.24 9.18 10.86
N LEU A 143 -5.83 8.10 10.31
CA LEU A 143 -6.14 7.98 8.89
C LEU A 143 -7.23 8.94 8.41
N ASP A 144 -8.20 9.27 9.27
CA ASP A 144 -9.32 10.15 8.95
C ASP A 144 -8.97 11.66 9.08
N LEU A 145 -7.75 12.03 9.51
CA LEU A 145 -7.28 13.41 9.66
C LEU A 145 -6.75 14.00 8.35
#